data_AF-A0A7W1HIK9-F1
#
_entry.id   AF-A0A7W1HIK9-F1
#
_cell.length_a   1.000
_cell.length_b   1.000
_cell.length_c   1.000
_cell.angle_alpha   90.00
_cell.angle_beta   90.00
_cell.angle_gamma   90.00
#
_symmetry.space_group_name_H-M   'P 1'
#
loop_
_entity.id
_entity.type
_entity.pdbx_description
1 polymer ?
#
loop_
_entity_poly.entity_id
_entity_poly.type
_entity_poly.pdbx_seq_one_letter_code
_entity_poly.pdbx_strand_id
1 'polypeptide(L)'
;MSEEDPSHFTTRVVTAIEDIVADHAGGVAAAVCHGGVINTYLAHVLDRAGRRPFFAPNYTSIHRIAASRRGARQIISLNETAHLRGTGLPTGLFDRA
;
A
#
# COMPACT_ATOMS: atom_id res chain seq x y z
N MET A 1 -21.29 -14.74 -3.56
CA MET A 1 -20.32 -13.62 -3.56
C MET A 1 -19.72 -13.59 -4.95
N SER A 2 -20.14 -12.67 -5.82
CA SER A 2 -19.57 -12.59 -7.17
C SER A 2 -18.10 -12.20 -7.06
N GLU A 3 -17.21 -12.95 -7.70
CA GLU A 3 -15.83 -12.52 -7.90
C GLU A 3 -15.84 -11.19 -8.67
N GLU A 4 -15.24 -10.16 -8.08
CA GLU A 4 -15.01 -8.89 -8.77
C GLU A 4 -13.93 -9.10 -9.84
N ASP A 5 -14.12 -8.52 -11.03
CA ASP A 5 -13.07 -8.49 -12.05
C ASP A 5 -11.79 -7.82 -11.49
N PRO A 6 -10.63 -8.51 -11.52
CA PRO A 6 -9.34 -7.94 -11.10
C PRO A 6 -9.00 -6.58 -11.73
N SER A 7 -9.46 -6.33 -12.97
CA SER A 7 -9.25 -5.06 -13.66
C SER A 7 -10.06 -3.93 -13.00
N HIS A 8 -11.33 -4.18 -12.69
CA HIS A 8 -12.20 -3.24 -11.98
C HIS A 8 -11.69 -2.95 -10.57
N PHE A 9 -11.25 -3.98 -9.85
CA PHE A 9 -10.61 -3.80 -8.53
C PHE A 9 -9.37 -2.91 -8.62
N THR A 10 -8.53 -3.13 -9.64
CA THR A 10 -7.31 -2.33 -9.86
C THR A 10 -7.65 -0.87 -10.12
N THR A 11 -8.54 -0.59 -11.06
CA THR A 11 -8.96 0.77 -11.41
C THR A 11 -9.50 1.48 -10.17
N ARG A 12 -10.39 0.83 -9.42
CA ARG A 12 -10.99 1.40 -8.22
C ARG A 12 -9.97 1.75 -7.14
N VAL A 13 -9.00 0.86 -6.88
CA VAL A 13 -7.93 1.11 -5.90
C VAL A 13 -7.03 2.26 -6.34
N VAL A 14 -6.61 2.29 -7.61
CA VAL A 14 -5.73 3.33 -8.13
C VAL A 14 -6.45 4.68 -8.08
N THR A 15 -7.68 4.77 -8.59
CA THR A 15 -8.49 5.99 -8.55
C THR A 15 -8.63 6.50 -7.12
N ALA A 16 -9.05 5.65 -6.18
CA ALA A 16 -9.28 6.08 -4.79
C ALA A 16 -8.01 6.62 -4.11
N ILE A 17 -6.84 6.02 -4.36
CA ILE A 17 -5.60 6.49 -3.75
C ILE A 17 -5.11 7.78 -4.44
N GLU A 18 -5.25 7.89 -5.76
CA GLU A 18 -4.89 9.11 -6.48
C GLU A 18 -5.79 10.29 -6.14
N ASP A 19 -7.07 10.05 -5.85
CA ASP A 19 -7.99 11.07 -5.32
C ASP A 19 -7.51 11.56 -3.95
N ILE A 20 -7.12 10.65 -3.04
CA ILE A 20 -6.53 11.03 -1.74
C ILE A 20 -5.26 11.89 -1.94
N VAL A 21 -4.40 11.51 -2.89
CA VAL A 21 -3.18 12.28 -3.21
C VAL A 21 -3.53 13.68 -3.71
N ALA A 22 -4.53 13.79 -4.60
CA ALA A 22 -4.98 15.07 -5.16
C ALA A 22 -5.55 16.00 -4.08
N ASP A 23 -6.40 15.46 -3.20
CA ASP A 23 -7.05 16.21 -2.10
C ASP A 23 -6.06 16.68 -1.03
N HIS A 24 -4.88 16.06 -0.95
CA HIS A 24 -3.84 16.37 0.04
C HIS A 24 -2.53 16.87 -0.60
N ALA A 25 -2.62 17.56 -1.74
CA ALA A 25 -1.45 17.99 -2.52
C ALA A 25 -0.49 18.92 -1.76
N GLY A 26 0.71 18.42 -1.44
CA GLY A 26 1.73 19.14 -0.66
C GLY A 26 1.67 18.88 0.84
N GLY A 27 0.75 18.02 1.28
CA GLY A 27 0.68 17.49 2.63
C GLY A 27 1.04 16.00 2.71
N VAL A 28 0.58 15.37 3.79
CA VAL A 28 0.72 13.93 4.04
C VAL A 28 -0.67 13.38 4.32
N ALA A 29 -1.03 12.29 3.63
CA ALA A 29 -2.23 11.51 3.90
C ALA A 29 -1.86 10.10 4.35
N ALA A 30 -2.71 9.49 5.18
CA ALA A 30 -2.58 8.11 5.59
C ALA A 30 -3.86 7.35 5.26
N ALA A 31 -3.73 6.19 4.62
CA ALA A 31 -4.84 5.29 4.32
C ALA A 31 -4.62 3.97 5.05
N VAL A 32 -5.63 3.54 5.82
CA VAL A 32 -5.65 2.23 6.47
C VAL A 32 -6.42 1.27 5.57
N CYS A 33 -5.78 0.18 5.16
CA CYS A 33 -6.36 -0.75 4.19
C CYS A 33 -5.79 -2.18 4.34
N HIS A 34 -6.16 -3.06 3.43
CA HIS A 34 -5.76 -4.47 3.43
C HIS A 34 -4.61 -4.75 2.45
N GLY A 35 -3.98 -5.92 2.61
CA GLY A 35 -2.83 -6.33 1.78
C GLY A 35 -3.11 -6.37 0.27
N GLY A 36 -4.36 -6.62 -0.13
CA GLY A 36 -4.78 -6.55 -1.54
C GLY A 36 -4.70 -5.13 -2.11
N VAL A 37 -5.17 -4.13 -1.36
CA VAL A 37 -5.10 -2.70 -1.77
C VAL A 37 -3.64 -2.25 -1.84
N ILE A 38 -2.85 -2.60 -0.82
CA ILE A 38 -1.41 -2.28 -0.74
C ILE A 38 -0.66 -2.84 -1.95
N ASN A 39 -0.78 -4.15 -2.21
CA ASN A 39 -0.13 -4.77 -3.36
C ASN A 39 -0.63 -4.19 -4.68
N THR A 40 -1.93 -3.91 -4.80
CA THR A 40 -2.55 -3.26 -5.96
C THR A 40 -1.88 -1.95 -6.29
N TYR A 41 -1.87 -1.01 -5.37
CA TYR A 41 -1.30 0.30 -5.66
C TYR A 41 0.22 0.25 -5.87
N LEU A 42 0.95 -0.54 -5.09
CA LEU A 42 2.41 -0.65 -5.25
C LEU A 42 2.82 -1.26 -6.59
N ALA A 43 2.08 -2.25 -7.10
CA ALA A 43 2.37 -2.78 -8.43
C ALA A 43 2.02 -1.79 -9.54
N HIS A 44 1.05 -0.89 -9.33
CA HIS A 44 0.79 0.22 -10.24
C HIS A 44 1.98 1.19 -10.26
N VAL A 45 2.51 1.57 -9.08
CA VAL A 45 3.70 2.43 -8.98
C VAL A 45 4.93 1.82 -9.67
N LEU A 46 5.10 0.50 -9.60
CA LEU A 46 6.21 -0.22 -10.21
C LEU A 46 6.03 -0.55 -11.70
N ASP A 47 4.93 -0.14 -12.33
CA ASP A 47 4.54 -0.53 -13.70
C ASP A 47 4.53 -2.06 -13.90
N ARG A 48 4.04 -2.77 -12.88
CA ARG A 48 3.93 -4.25 -12.84
C ARG A 48 2.49 -4.70 -12.67
N ALA A 49 1.56 -4.00 -13.33
CA ALA A 49 0.15 -4.35 -13.32
C ALA A 49 -0.05 -5.84 -13.64
N GLY A 50 -0.79 -6.55 -12.80
CA GLY A 50 -1.05 -8.00 -12.93
C GLY A 50 -0.08 -8.93 -12.19
N ARG A 51 1.06 -8.45 -11.68
CA ARG A 51 2.03 -9.29 -10.91
C ARG A 51 1.82 -9.16 -9.40
N ARG A 52 0.61 -9.46 -8.92
CA ARG A 52 0.19 -9.30 -7.52
C ARG A 52 -0.43 -10.60 -6.98
N PRO A 53 -0.26 -10.90 -5.66
CA PRO A 53 0.61 -10.20 -4.72
C PRO A 53 2.09 -10.45 -5.05
N PHE A 54 2.98 -9.50 -4.74
CA PHE A 54 4.42 -9.65 -4.93
C PHE A 54 5.22 -9.66 -3.63
N PHE A 55 4.60 -9.27 -2.52
CA PHE A 55 5.16 -9.42 -1.17
C PHE A 55 4.02 -9.54 -0.14
N ALA A 56 4.36 -9.99 1.07
CA ALA A 56 3.42 -10.14 2.18
C ALA A 56 3.54 -8.95 3.15
N PRO A 57 2.55 -8.04 3.21
CA PRO A 57 2.50 -6.99 4.22
C PRO A 57 2.32 -7.59 5.61
N ASN A 58 3.12 -7.13 6.58
CA ASN A 58 2.95 -7.47 7.98
C ASN A 58 1.75 -6.72 8.55
N TYR A 59 1.13 -7.28 9.59
CA TYR A 59 0.07 -6.59 10.32
C TYR A 59 0.57 -5.24 10.87
N THR A 60 -0.28 -4.23 10.76
CA THR A 60 0.00 -2.85 11.18
C THR A 60 1.25 -2.23 10.56
N SER A 61 1.80 -2.80 9.49
CA SER A 61 2.96 -2.23 8.83
C SER A 61 2.64 -0.94 8.07
N ILE A 62 3.65 -0.08 7.95
CA ILE A 62 3.55 1.19 7.22
C ILE A 62 4.29 1.06 5.88
N HIS A 63 3.66 1.57 4.82
CA HIS A 63 4.22 1.67 3.47
C HIS A 63 4.20 3.14 3.07
N ARG A 64 5.33 3.67 2.57
CA ARG A 64 5.46 5.09 2.23
C ARG A 64 5.70 5.25 0.75
N ILE A 65 4.91 6.13 0.15
CA ILE A 65 4.99 6.48 -1.26
C ILE A 65 5.08 8.00 -1.34
N ALA A 66 6.08 8.51 -2.05
CA ALA A 66 6.13 9.91 -2.42
C ALA A 66 5.33 10.11 -3.70
N ALA A 67 4.42 11.08 -3.69
CA ALA A 67 3.60 11.45 -4.84
C ALA A 67 3.93 12.89 -5.28
N SER A 68 4.37 13.03 -6.53
CA SER A 68 4.66 14.32 -7.15
C SER A 68 3.41 14.90 -7.80
N ARG A 69 3.23 16.22 -7.74
CA ARG A 69 2.21 16.95 -8.51
C ARG A 69 2.32 16.74 -10.03
N ARG A 70 3.47 16.28 -10.53
CA ARG A 70 3.69 15.93 -11.94
C ARG A 70 3.30 14.48 -12.27
N GLY A 71 2.71 13.74 -11.33
CA GLY A 71 2.28 12.36 -11.53
C GLY A 71 3.38 11.30 -11.33
N ALA A 72 4.58 11.66 -10.87
CA ALA A 72 5.58 10.67 -10.49
C ALA A 72 5.23 10.06 -9.12
N ARG A 73 5.26 8.72 -9.02
CA ARG A 73 5.07 7.98 -7.77
C ARG A 73 6.34 7.20 -7.46
N GLN A 74 6.80 7.27 -6.22
CA GLN A 74 8.02 6.58 -5.80
C GLN A 74 7.80 5.86 -4.48
N ILE A 75 8.18 4.59 -4.42
CA ILE A 75 8.21 3.83 -3.17
C ILE A 75 9.40 4.32 -2.35
N ILE A 76 9.13 4.78 -1.13
CA ILE A 76 10.15 5.22 -0.18
C ILE A 76 10.53 4.08 0.77
N SER A 77 9.53 3.37 1.27
CA SER A 77 9.71 2.24 2.17
C SER A 77 8.49 1.33 2.15
N LEU A 78 8.72 0.06 2.50
CA LEU A 78 7.67 -0.94 2.60
C LEU A 78 7.83 -1.72 3.90
N ASN A 79 6.69 -2.10 4.48
CA ASN A 79 6.62 -3.06 5.57
C ASN A 79 7.31 -2.60 6.86
N GLU A 80 7.29 -1.30 7.16
CA GLU A 80 7.87 -0.74 8.37
C GLU A 80 7.07 -1.20 9.61
N THR A 81 7.72 -1.90 10.53
CA THR A 81 7.13 -2.38 11.80
C THR A 81 7.89 -1.89 13.04
N ALA A 82 8.83 -0.95 12.88
CA ALA A 82 9.67 -0.48 13.97
C ALA A 82 8.88 0.12 15.15
N HIS A 83 7.71 0.70 14.89
CA HIS A 83 6.81 1.27 15.89
C HIS A 83 6.15 0.21 16.79
N LEU A 84 6.21 -1.07 16.41
CA LEU A 84 5.69 -2.19 17.20
C LEU A 84 6.72 -2.75 18.18
N ARG A 85 7.99 -2.35 18.06
CA ARG A 85 9.06 -2.81 18.97
C ARG A 85 8.73 -2.43 20.42
N GLY A 86 8.85 -3.40 21.32
CA GLY A 86 8.57 -3.19 22.74
C GLY A 86 7.09 -3.16 23.13
N THR A 87 6.16 -3.33 22.16
CA THR A 87 4.72 -3.35 22.45
C THR A 87 4.20 -4.74 22.86
N GLY A 88 4.99 -5.79 22.66
CA GLY A 88 4.55 -7.19 22.80
C GLY A 88 3.73 -7.71 21.61
N LEU A 89 3.46 -6.87 20.61
CA LEU A 89 2.83 -7.29 19.36
C LEU A 89 3.87 -7.87 18.38
N PRO A 90 3.47 -8.79 17.48
CA PRO A 90 4.36 -9.33 16.46
C PRO A 90 4.91 -8.22 15.54
N THR A 91 6.21 -8.24 15.25
CA THR A 91 6.87 -7.26 14.36
C THR A 91 7.16 -7.81 12.96
N GLY A 92 6.62 -9.00 12.62
CA GLY A 92 6.68 -9.61 11.31
C GLY A 92 5.77 -10.84 11.19
N LEU A 93 5.51 -11.29 9.95
CA LEU A 93 4.67 -12.45 9.65
C LEU A 93 5.21 -13.78 10.25
N PHE A 94 6.50 -13.80 10.60
CA PHE A 94 7.21 -14.98 11.10
C PHE A 94 8.00 -14.73 12.37
N ASP A 95 7.62 -13.73 13.19
CA ASP A 95 8.21 -13.60 14.52
C ASP A 95 7.82 -14.81 15.37
N ARG A 96 8.68 -15.83 15.36
CA ARG A 96 8.70 -16.85 16.39
C ARG A 96 9.33 -16.20 17.62
N ALA A 97 8.57 -16.21 18.70
CA ALA A 97 9.04 -15.86 20.04
C ALA A 97 10.33 -16.61 20.41
#